data_AF-A0A520CGV3-F1
#
_entry.id   AF-A0A520CGV3-F1
#
_cell.length_a   1.000
_cell.length_b   1.000
_cell.length_c   1.000
_cell.angle_alpha   90.00
_cell.angle_beta   90.00
_cell.angle_gamma   90.00
#
_symmetry.space_group_name_H-M   'P 1'
#
loop_
_entity.id
_entity.type
_entity.pdbx_description
1 polymer ?
#
loop_
_entity_poly.entity_id
_entity_poly.type
_entity_poly.pdbx_seq_one_letter_code
_entity_poly.pdbx_strand_id
1 'polypeptide(L)'
;MSKDYFKKLIDLLDVERKADHQTFLKLTENTSAADRRNLGLTWYPIAIRNTEIGRGDYITVEVERTTHQDLSQQFRFGSTVVLFSNHDPKADRIEGVITHLNRNKMKISLRLDELPDWTRDGKLGVDLLFDNNSYDEMNNALKQATTFCDDDARNKLIRILTDGQQPDFKVNSAYYSSPKLNISQQEAVNKILSANQLAIVHGPPGTGKTTTLVQAIKALSKQDNQKILVVAPSNTAVDLLTEKLSEEGLNVIRVGNPARVSEKLVHATLDYKMAEHPEMKSIKALKKQANEYKNMAHKYKRSFGKAERDQRKALFDEAHKIGREIENSEQYIMDNLFN
;
A
#
# COMPACT_ATOMS: atom_id res chain seq x y z
N MET A 1 21.37 -22.55 12.81
CA MET A 1 20.58 -21.80 13.82
C MET A 1 19.74 -20.71 13.16
N SER A 2 20.30 -19.59 12.70
CA SER A 2 19.52 -18.50 12.10
C SER A 2 18.80 -18.91 10.79
N LYS A 3 19.46 -19.69 9.91
CA LYS A 3 18.81 -20.25 8.70
C LYS A 3 17.66 -21.21 9.04
N ASP A 4 17.84 -22.07 10.05
CA ASP A 4 16.79 -23.00 10.49
C ASP A 4 15.60 -22.26 11.10
N TYR A 5 15.85 -21.16 11.80
CA TYR A 5 14.83 -20.27 12.34
C TYR A 5 13.92 -19.72 11.23
N PHE A 6 14.51 -19.13 10.18
CA PHE A 6 13.72 -18.58 9.06
C PHE A 6 13.02 -19.67 8.25
N LYS A 7 13.65 -20.82 8.06
CA LYS A 7 13.01 -21.97 7.42
C LYS A 7 11.75 -22.40 8.17
N LYS A 8 11.84 -22.54 9.50
CA LYS A 8 10.69 -22.87 10.35
C LYS A 8 9.59 -21.81 10.27
N LEU A 9 9.94 -20.52 10.21
CA LEU A 9 8.94 -19.45 10.04
C LEU A 9 8.25 -19.50 8.68
N ILE A 10 8.96 -19.83 7.60
CA ILE A 10 8.36 -20.03 6.27
C ILE A 10 7.37 -21.20 6.33
N ASP A 11 7.73 -22.32 6.95
CA ASP A 11 6.84 -23.47 7.10
C ASP A 11 5.57 -23.12 7.90
N LEU A 12 5.71 -22.35 9.00
CA LEU A 12 4.58 -21.88 9.81
C LEU A 12 3.70 -20.89 9.04
N LEU A 13 4.30 -20.00 8.25
CA LEU A 13 3.57 -19.05 7.41
C LEU A 13 2.73 -19.78 6.34
N ASP A 14 3.25 -20.86 5.77
CA ASP A 14 2.52 -21.70 4.82
C ASP A 14 1.35 -22.44 5.48
N VAL A 15 1.49 -22.85 6.75
CA VAL A 15 0.38 -23.44 7.53
C VAL A 15 -0.72 -22.40 7.74
N GLU A 16 -0.36 -21.19 8.18
CA GLU A 16 -1.31 -20.09 8.39
C GLU A 16 -2.04 -19.73 7.09
N ARG A 17 -1.30 -19.54 5.99
CA ARG A 17 -1.86 -19.24 4.66
C ARG A 17 -2.90 -20.27 4.23
N LYS A 18 -2.62 -21.56 4.44
CA LYS A 18 -3.54 -22.64 4.08
C LYS A 18 -4.80 -22.61 4.93
N ALA A 19 -4.68 -22.39 6.24
CA ALA A 19 -5.82 -22.32 7.15
C ALA A 19 -6.73 -21.12 6.85
N ASP A 20 -6.13 -19.95 6.64
CA ASP A 20 -6.82 -18.72 6.27
C ASP A 20 -7.52 -18.85 4.92
N HIS A 21 -6.84 -19.41 3.91
CA HIS A 21 -7.41 -19.64 2.59
C HIS A 21 -8.60 -20.62 2.65
N GLN A 22 -8.50 -21.70 3.42
CA GLN A 22 -9.62 -22.63 3.62
C GLN A 22 -10.82 -21.97 4.30
N THR A 23 -10.57 -21.10 5.28
CA THR A 23 -11.63 -20.35 5.95
C THR A 23 -12.30 -19.37 4.99
N PHE A 24 -11.51 -18.69 4.17
CA PHE A 24 -12.01 -17.78 3.13
C PHE A 24 -12.86 -18.52 2.07
N LEU A 25 -12.42 -19.70 1.61
CA LEU A 25 -13.19 -20.52 0.67
C LEU A 25 -14.55 -20.92 1.26
N LYS A 26 -14.60 -21.37 2.53
CA LYS A 26 -15.87 -21.71 3.19
C LYS A 26 -16.87 -20.54 3.26
N LEU A 27 -16.39 -19.30 3.31
CA LEU A 27 -17.23 -18.10 3.35
C LEU A 27 -17.70 -17.64 1.97
N THR A 28 -16.96 -17.99 0.91
CA THR A 28 -17.17 -17.44 -0.44
C THR A 28 -17.72 -18.46 -1.43
N GLU A 29 -17.48 -19.75 -1.20
CA GLU A 29 -17.95 -20.84 -2.05
C GLU A 29 -19.45 -21.04 -1.85
N ASN A 30 -20.20 -21.09 -2.96
CA ASN A 30 -21.66 -21.27 -2.99
C ASN A 30 -22.48 -20.20 -2.24
N THR A 31 -21.90 -19.07 -1.86
CA THR A 31 -22.63 -17.94 -1.28
C THR A 31 -23.07 -16.94 -2.35
N SER A 32 -24.26 -16.35 -2.19
CA SER A 32 -24.75 -15.34 -3.11
C SER A 32 -24.00 -14.01 -2.92
N ALA A 33 -24.04 -13.12 -3.92
CA ALA A 33 -23.50 -11.76 -3.78
C ALA A 33 -24.16 -10.99 -2.61
N ALA A 34 -25.41 -11.31 -2.26
CA ALA A 34 -26.09 -10.72 -1.11
C ALA A 34 -25.52 -11.24 0.22
N ASP A 35 -25.23 -12.54 0.34
CA ASP A 35 -24.63 -13.13 1.53
C ASP A 35 -23.21 -12.62 1.75
N ARG A 36 -22.40 -12.60 0.69
CA ARG A 36 -21.03 -12.06 0.74
C ARG A 36 -21.02 -10.57 1.10
N ARG A 37 -22.01 -9.81 0.65
CA ARG A 37 -22.18 -8.39 1.03
C ARG A 37 -22.48 -8.25 2.52
N ASN A 38 -23.33 -9.11 3.10
CA ASN A 38 -23.60 -9.10 4.55
C ASN A 38 -22.37 -9.47 5.39
N LEU A 39 -21.47 -10.29 4.82
CA LEU A 39 -20.15 -10.59 5.41
C LEU A 39 -19.11 -9.48 5.19
N GLY A 40 -19.45 -8.42 4.44
CA GLY A 40 -18.55 -7.32 4.10
C GLY A 40 -17.48 -7.67 3.06
N LEU A 41 -17.64 -8.78 2.34
CA LEU A 41 -16.72 -9.29 1.32
C LEU A 41 -17.06 -8.82 -0.10
N THR A 42 -18.23 -8.23 -0.30
CA THR A 42 -18.71 -7.82 -1.63
C THR A 42 -19.36 -6.44 -1.60
N TRP A 43 -19.04 -5.60 -2.58
CA TRP A 43 -19.88 -4.46 -2.96
C TRP A 43 -20.78 -4.84 -4.11
N TYR A 44 -22.10 -4.86 -3.91
CA TYR A 44 -23.08 -5.13 -4.96
C TYR A 44 -24.44 -4.52 -4.60
N PRO A 45 -25.18 -3.89 -5.53
CA PRO A 45 -24.70 -3.42 -6.83
C PRO A 45 -23.75 -2.22 -6.70
N ILE A 46 -22.86 -2.08 -7.69
CA ILE A 46 -22.02 -0.88 -7.88
C ILE A 46 -22.31 -0.20 -9.22
N ALA A 47 -21.89 1.05 -9.34
CA ALA A 47 -21.84 1.79 -10.60
C ALA A 47 -20.40 2.24 -10.89
N ILE A 48 -19.95 2.07 -12.14
CA ILE A 48 -18.70 2.67 -12.62
C ILE A 48 -18.97 4.17 -12.84
N ARG A 49 -18.19 5.03 -12.18
CA ARG A 49 -18.32 6.49 -12.25
C ARG A 49 -17.25 7.14 -13.12
N ASN A 50 -16.05 6.58 -13.11
CA ASN A 50 -14.95 7.10 -13.90
C ASN A 50 -13.99 5.98 -14.33
N THR A 51 -13.22 6.23 -15.37
CA THR A 51 -12.11 5.37 -15.80
C THR A 51 -10.93 6.25 -16.19
N GLU A 52 -9.78 6.02 -15.56
CA GLU A 52 -8.54 6.79 -15.67
C GLU A 52 -7.40 5.89 -16.14
N ILE A 53 -6.35 6.47 -16.73
CA ILE A 53 -5.12 5.73 -17.07
C ILE A 53 -4.30 5.54 -15.78
N GLY A 54 -4.00 4.29 -15.44
CA GLY A 54 -3.08 3.92 -14.37
C GLY A 54 -1.62 3.88 -14.87
N ARG A 55 -0.71 3.35 -14.05
CA ARG A 55 0.70 3.14 -14.43
C ARG A 55 0.80 1.96 -15.42
N GLY A 56 1.49 2.12 -16.56
CA GLY A 56 1.67 1.04 -17.55
C GLY A 56 0.38 0.58 -18.23
N ASP A 57 0.21 -0.74 -18.40
CA ASP A 57 -0.97 -1.39 -19.04
C ASP A 57 -2.20 -1.46 -18.10
N TYR A 58 -2.28 -0.56 -17.12
CA TYR A 58 -3.34 -0.56 -16.12
C TYR A 58 -4.35 0.56 -16.40
N ILE A 59 -5.63 0.22 -16.29
CA ILE A 59 -6.70 1.22 -16.16
C ILE A 59 -7.13 1.30 -14.71
N THR A 60 -7.44 2.50 -14.24
CA THR A 60 -8.02 2.71 -12.93
C THR A 60 -9.51 2.99 -13.07
N VAL A 61 -10.36 2.18 -12.45
CA VAL A 61 -11.81 2.32 -12.48
C VAL A 61 -12.30 2.85 -11.14
N GLU A 62 -13.01 3.98 -11.16
CA GLU A 62 -13.73 4.46 -9.98
C GLU A 62 -15.12 3.84 -9.96
N VAL A 63 -15.40 3.08 -8.90
CA VAL A 63 -16.71 2.47 -8.63
C VAL A 63 -17.33 3.07 -7.39
N GLU A 64 -18.65 3.14 -7.39
CA GLU A 64 -19.44 3.61 -6.25
C GLU A 64 -20.51 2.58 -5.87
N ARG A 65 -20.62 2.27 -4.58
CA ARG A 65 -21.75 1.47 -4.06
C ARG A 65 -23.02 2.33 -4.02
N THR A 66 -24.04 1.91 -4.76
CA THR A 66 -25.27 2.69 -4.93
C THR A 66 -26.29 2.45 -3.82
N THR A 67 -26.15 1.36 -3.07
CA THR A 67 -27.05 0.94 -1.99
C THR A 67 -26.27 0.27 -0.85
N HIS A 68 -26.93 -0.03 0.27
CA HIS A 68 -26.35 -0.76 1.42
C HIS A 68 -25.08 -0.09 1.98
N GLN A 69 -25.08 1.24 2.07
CA GLN A 69 -23.93 2.05 2.48
C GLN A 69 -23.64 1.98 4.00
N ASP A 70 -24.58 1.44 4.75
CA ASP A 70 -24.53 1.19 6.19
C ASP A 70 -23.79 -0.11 6.55
N LEU A 71 -23.66 -1.05 5.62
CA LEU A 71 -22.96 -2.31 5.86
C LEU A 71 -21.45 -2.10 6.05
N SER A 72 -20.90 -2.87 6.99
CA SER A 72 -19.46 -2.97 7.22
C SER A 72 -18.79 -3.66 6.03
N GLN A 73 -17.51 -3.34 5.82
CA GLN A 73 -16.74 -3.85 4.69
C GLN A 73 -15.34 -4.24 5.14
N GLN A 74 -14.79 -5.25 4.47
CA GLN A 74 -13.45 -5.77 4.74
C GLN A 74 -12.41 -5.29 3.73
N PHE A 75 -12.81 -4.59 2.67
CA PHE A 75 -11.92 -4.00 1.68
C PHE A 75 -10.88 -3.08 2.32
N ARG A 76 -9.63 -3.17 1.86
CA ARG A 76 -8.53 -2.29 2.27
C ARG A 76 -7.79 -1.80 1.03
N PHE A 77 -7.07 -0.70 1.17
CA PHE A 77 -6.08 -0.30 0.18
C PHE A 77 -5.07 -1.43 -0.02
N GLY A 78 -4.74 -1.73 -1.28
CA GLY A 78 -3.86 -2.83 -1.67
C GLY A 78 -4.54 -4.21 -1.73
N SER A 79 -5.80 -4.35 -1.27
CA SER A 79 -6.50 -5.63 -1.40
C SER A 79 -6.73 -6.00 -2.86
N THR A 80 -6.51 -7.27 -3.18
CA THR A 80 -6.90 -7.86 -4.47
C THR A 80 -8.41 -8.06 -4.50
N VAL A 81 -9.04 -7.69 -5.62
CA VAL A 81 -10.49 -7.74 -5.81
C VAL A 81 -10.83 -8.25 -7.21
N VAL A 82 -12.09 -8.66 -7.38
CA VAL A 82 -12.66 -8.99 -8.69
C VAL A 82 -13.83 -8.07 -8.99
N LEU A 83 -13.73 -7.31 -10.09
CA LEU A 83 -14.90 -6.71 -10.72
C LEU A 83 -15.66 -7.80 -11.48
N PHE A 84 -16.95 -7.97 -11.22
CA PHE A 84 -17.77 -8.99 -11.87
C PHE A 84 -19.14 -8.46 -12.34
N SER A 85 -19.73 -9.15 -13.32
CA SER A 85 -21.14 -9.00 -13.69
C SER A 85 -21.98 -10.12 -13.08
N ASN A 86 -23.12 -9.78 -12.48
CA ASN A 86 -24.03 -10.78 -11.93
C ASN A 86 -24.92 -11.45 -13.00
N HIS A 87 -24.75 -11.12 -14.29
CA HIS A 87 -25.40 -11.84 -15.39
C HIS A 87 -24.68 -13.18 -15.68
N ASP A 88 -23.34 -13.18 -15.73
CA ASP A 88 -22.51 -14.39 -15.71
C ASP A 88 -21.32 -14.22 -14.74
N PRO A 89 -21.53 -14.45 -13.43
CA PRO A 89 -20.49 -14.24 -12.42
C PRO A 89 -19.26 -15.12 -12.57
N LYS A 90 -19.28 -16.15 -13.42
CA LYS A 90 -18.14 -17.07 -13.61
C LYS A 90 -17.26 -16.65 -14.77
N ALA A 91 -17.86 -16.18 -15.87
CA ALA A 91 -17.12 -15.74 -17.06
C ALA A 91 -16.78 -14.25 -17.02
N ASP A 92 -17.70 -13.40 -16.54
CA ASP A 92 -17.55 -11.94 -16.57
C ASP A 92 -16.87 -11.44 -15.30
N ARG A 93 -15.55 -11.64 -15.25
CA ARG A 93 -14.72 -11.33 -14.08
C ARG A 93 -13.38 -10.73 -14.48
N ILE A 94 -12.89 -9.77 -13.70
CA ILE A 94 -11.57 -9.14 -13.88
C ILE A 94 -10.93 -8.91 -12.53
N GLU A 95 -9.70 -9.40 -12.34
CA GLU A 95 -8.91 -9.14 -11.15
C GLU A 95 -8.28 -7.73 -11.18
N GLY A 96 -8.20 -7.13 -10.01
CA GLY A 96 -7.58 -5.83 -9.79
C GLY A 96 -7.10 -5.63 -8.37
N VAL A 97 -6.50 -4.47 -8.14
CA VAL A 97 -6.01 -4.05 -6.82
C VAL A 97 -6.64 -2.73 -6.44
N ILE A 98 -7.10 -2.62 -5.19
CA ILE A 98 -7.67 -1.37 -4.68
C ILE A 98 -6.54 -0.34 -4.51
N THR A 99 -6.60 0.75 -5.28
CA THR A 99 -5.66 1.88 -5.19
C THR A 99 -6.22 3.04 -4.38
N HIS A 100 -7.54 3.11 -4.20
CA HIS A 100 -8.16 4.09 -3.31
C HIS A 100 -9.42 3.52 -2.70
N LEU A 101 -9.65 3.78 -1.42
CA LEU A 101 -10.88 3.38 -0.75
C LEU A 101 -11.39 4.52 0.12
N ASN A 102 -12.61 4.96 -0.18
CA ASN A 102 -13.42 5.85 0.63
C ASN A 102 -14.66 5.09 1.12
N ARG A 103 -15.49 5.75 1.94
CA ARG A 103 -16.72 5.14 2.48
C ARG A 103 -17.59 4.50 1.41
N ASN A 104 -17.87 5.21 0.31
CA ASN A 104 -18.77 4.72 -0.75
C ASN A 104 -18.13 4.58 -2.13
N LYS A 105 -16.87 4.99 -2.27
CA LYS A 105 -16.15 5.00 -3.54
C LYS A 105 -14.87 4.20 -3.41
N MET A 106 -14.53 3.46 -4.46
CA MET A 106 -13.30 2.68 -4.55
C MET A 106 -12.69 2.92 -5.92
N LYS A 107 -11.37 3.09 -5.98
CA LYS A 107 -10.61 3.03 -7.23
C LYS A 107 -9.90 1.68 -7.30
N ILE A 108 -10.07 1.00 -8.43
CA ILE A 108 -9.50 -0.33 -8.69
C ILE A 108 -8.58 -0.20 -9.89
N SER A 109 -7.31 -0.58 -9.73
CA SER A 109 -6.37 -0.73 -10.82
C SER A 109 -6.54 -2.11 -11.44
N LEU A 110 -6.86 -2.17 -12.73
CA LEU A 110 -7.09 -3.37 -13.50
C LEU A 110 -6.04 -3.46 -14.62
N ARG A 111 -5.41 -4.62 -14.79
CA ARG A 111 -4.40 -4.83 -15.83
C ARG A 111 -5.05 -5.20 -17.15
N LEU A 112 -5.50 -4.20 -17.90
CA LEU A 112 -6.16 -4.36 -19.20
C LEU A 112 -6.18 -3.04 -19.96
N ASP A 113 -6.21 -3.15 -21.29
CA ASP A 113 -6.22 -1.99 -22.18
C ASP A 113 -7.55 -1.22 -22.14
N GLU A 114 -8.66 -1.96 -22.07
CA GLU A 114 -10.03 -1.45 -22.17
C GLU A 114 -11.01 -2.34 -21.39
N LEU A 115 -12.00 -1.73 -20.75
CA LEU A 115 -13.07 -2.47 -20.07
C LEU A 115 -13.87 -3.35 -21.05
N PRO A 116 -14.14 -4.62 -20.71
CA PRO A 116 -15.02 -5.49 -21.48
C PRO A 116 -16.44 -4.92 -21.63
N ASP A 117 -17.14 -5.30 -22.70
CA ASP A 117 -18.47 -4.77 -23.01
C ASP A 117 -19.50 -5.05 -21.89
N TRP A 118 -19.41 -6.21 -21.23
CA TRP A 118 -20.31 -6.59 -20.13
C TRP A 118 -20.26 -5.62 -18.95
N THR A 119 -19.21 -4.80 -18.80
CA THR A 119 -19.13 -3.80 -17.74
C THR A 119 -20.13 -2.65 -17.96
N ARG A 120 -20.89 -2.66 -19.07
CA ARG A 120 -21.92 -1.68 -19.40
C ARG A 120 -23.34 -2.20 -19.16
N ASP A 121 -23.49 -3.49 -18.89
CA ASP A 121 -24.80 -4.18 -18.83
C ASP A 121 -25.46 -4.14 -17.44
N GLY A 122 -24.85 -3.41 -16.50
CA GLY A 122 -25.32 -3.27 -15.13
C GLY A 122 -25.14 -4.53 -14.29
N LYS A 123 -25.78 -4.56 -13.10
CA LYS A 123 -25.62 -5.62 -12.10
C LYS A 123 -24.15 -5.97 -11.80
N LEU A 124 -23.33 -4.94 -11.70
CA LEU A 124 -21.92 -5.09 -11.40
C LEU A 124 -21.69 -5.21 -9.91
N GLY A 125 -20.69 -5.99 -9.53
CA GLY A 125 -20.21 -6.11 -8.17
C GLY A 125 -18.69 -6.14 -8.09
N VAL A 126 -18.17 -5.97 -6.88
CA VAL A 126 -16.75 -6.16 -6.57
C VAL A 126 -16.65 -7.14 -5.43
N ASP A 127 -16.00 -8.26 -5.66
CA ASP A 127 -15.69 -9.26 -4.63
C ASP A 127 -14.27 -9.04 -4.11
N LEU A 128 -14.08 -9.13 -2.80
CA LEU A 128 -12.77 -9.24 -2.18
C LEU A 128 -12.18 -10.61 -2.51
N LEU A 129 -10.91 -10.66 -2.90
CA LEU A 129 -10.16 -11.91 -3.01
C LEU A 129 -9.35 -12.18 -1.75
N PHE A 130 -8.91 -13.42 -1.61
CA PHE A 130 -7.95 -13.80 -0.59
C PHE A 130 -6.65 -12.98 -0.72
N ASP A 131 -6.17 -12.43 0.39
CA ASP A 131 -4.97 -11.62 0.42
C ASP A 131 -3.72 -12.49 0.32
N ASN A 132 -3.33 -12.85 -0.91
CA ASN A 132 -2.07 -13.53 -1.17
C ASN A 132 -0.86 -12.61 -1.01
N ASN A 133 -1.03 -11.31 -1.26
CA ASN A 133 0.07 -10.36 -1.33
C ASN A 133 0.80 -10.22 0.02
N SER A 134 0.06 -10.12 1.13
CA SER A 134 0.67 -10.06 2.47
C SER A 134 1.52 -11.31 2.77
N TYR A 135 1.06 -12.49 2.39
CA TYR A 135 1.81 -13.74 2.55
C TYR A 135 3.05 -13.79 1.66
N ASP A 136 2.93 -13.34 0.42
CA ASP A 136 4.05 -13.31 -0.53
C ASP A 136 5.13 -12.31 -0.07
N GLU A 137 4.75 -11.12 0.42
CA GLU A 137 5.67 -10.14 1.01
C GLU A 137 6.38 -10.67 2.26
N MET A 138 5.64 -11.30 3.19
CA MET A 138 6.24 -11.94 4.38
C MET A 138 7.21 -13.06 3.98
N ASN A 139 6.86 -13.88 3.00
CA ASN A 139 7.72 -14.96 2.51
C ASN A 139 8.98 -14.41 1.84
N ASN A 140 8.85 -13.36 1.03
CA ASN A 140 9.97 -12.66 0.40
C ASN A 140 10.92 -12.06 1.45
N ALA A 141 10.39 -11.42 2.49
CA ALA A 141 11.20 -10.87 3.58
C ALA A 141 11.98 -11.98 4.33
N LEU A 142 11.34 -13.12 4.62
CA LEU A 142 11.99 -14.27 5.26
C LEU A 142 13.08 -14.89 4.37
N LYS A 143 12.84 -14.98 3.06
CA LYS A 143 13.86 -15.44 2.09
C LYS A 143 15.05 -14.49 2.04
N GLN A 144 14.81 -13.18 1.97
CA GLN A 144 15.87 -12.17 2.00
C GLN A 144 16.68 -12.26 3.31
N ALA A 145 16.00 -12.36 4.46
CA ALA A 145 16.67 -12.55 5.75
C ALA A 145 17.55 -13.81 5.77
N THR A 146 17.09 -14.90 5.15
CA THR A 146 17.87 -16.15 5.00
C THR A 146 19.14 -15.93 4.18
N THR A 147 19.07 -15.13 3.11
CA THR A 147 20.26 -14.78 2.30
C THR A 147 21.25 -13.89 3.05
N PHE A 148 20.76 -13.01 3.92
CA PHE A 148 21.61 -12.13 4.73
C PHE A 148 22.31 -12.85 5.88
N CYS A 149 21.91 -14.08 6.23
CA CYS A 149 22.63 -14.91 7.19
C CYS A 149 24.09 -15.17 6.78
N ASP A 150 24.41 -15.10 5.48
CA ASP A 150 25.75 -15.36 4.94
C ASP A 150 26.63 -14.09 4.86
N ASP A 151 26.07 -12.90 5.11
CA ASP A 151 26.78 -11.62 5.12
C ASP A 151 27.17 -11.22 6.55
N ASP A 152 28.45 -11.31 6.89
CA ASP A 152 28.96 -11.06 8.25
C ASP A 152 28.71 -9.61 8.75
N ALA A 153 28.67 -8.61 7.87
CA ALA A 153 28.47 -7.22 8.28
C ALA A 153 26.99 -6.91 8.59
N ARG A 154 26.06 -7.50 7.82
CA ARG A 154 24.61 -7.35 8.03
C ARG A 154 24.05 -8.35 9.05
N ASN A 155 24.84 -9.34 9.44
CA ASN A 155 24.43 -10.45 10.30
C ASN A 155 24.05 -10.05 11.74
N LYS A 156 24.61 -8.96 12.28
CA LYS A 156 24.55 -8.71 13.73
C LYS A 156 23.12 -8.59 14.27
N LEU A 157 22.24 -7.85 13.57
CA LEU A 157 20.84 -7.75 13.97
C LEU A 157 20.12 -9.11 13.88
N ILE A 158 20.40 -9.90 12.83
CA ILE A 158 19.82 -11.23 12.67
C ILE A 158 20.24 -12.13 13.84
N ARG A 159 21.53 -12.18 14.20
CA ARG A 159 22.02 -12.97 15.33
C ARG A 159 21.45 -12.51 16.67
N ILE A 160 21.21 -11.21 16.85
CA ILE A 160 20.51 -10.68 18.04
C ILE A 160 19.09 -11.23 18.11
N LEU A 161 18.36 -11.21 16.98
CA LEU A 161 16.96 -11.65 16.92
C LEU A 161 16.78 -13.17 16.96
N THR A 162 17.69 -13.96 16.39
CA THR A 162 17.54 -15.42 16.26
C THR A 162 18.37 -16.23 17.24
N ASP A 163 19.57 -15.76 17.57
CA ASP A 163 20.58 -16.54 18.32
C ASP A 163 20.82 -15.98 19.74
N GLY A 164 20.10 -14.92 20.12
CA GLY A 164 20.17 -14.33 21.46
C GLY A 164 21.44 -13.52 21.75
N GLN A 165 22.16 -13.07 20.71
CA GLN A 165 23.26 -12.12 20.91
C GLN A 165 22.73 -10.81 21.54
N GLN A 166 23.58 -10.16 22.32
CA GLN A 166 23.21 -8.90 22.98
C GLN A 166 23.45 -7.70 22.03
N PRO A 167 22.55 -6.71 22.00
CA PRO A 167 22.80 -5.44 21.31
C PRO A 167 23.84 -4.61 22.05
N ASP A 168 24.61 -3.82 21.30
CA ASP A 168 25.58 -2.89 21.88
C ASP A 168 24.95 -1.50 22.06
N PHE A 169 25.46 -0.76 23.04
CA PHE A 169 25.08 0.63 23.30
C PHE A 169 26.32 1.55 23.30
N LYS A 170 26.21 2.70 22.65
CA LYS A 170 27.24 3.74 22.61
C LYS A 170 27.42 4.33 24.02
N VAL A 171 28.67 4.35 24.49
CA VAL A 171 29.02 4.84 25.84
C VAL A 171 28.93 6.37 25.93
N ASN A 172 29.16 7.09 24.84
CA ASN A 172 29.20 8.57 24.79
C ASN A 172 28.15 9.17 23.84
N SER A 173 26.89 8.71 23.90
CA SER A 173 25.81 9.36 23.16
C SER A 173 25.43 10.70 23.80
N ALA A 174 25.20 11.74 22.99
CA ALA A 174 24.70 13.01 23.49
C ALA A 174 23.36 12.81 24.23
N TYR A 175 23.27 13.31 25.47
CA TYR A 175 22.07 13.17 26.28
C TYR A 175 20.95 14.05 25.72
N TYR A 176 19.82 13.44 25.40
CA TYR A 176 18.62 14.15 25.03
C TYR A 176 17.80 14.47 26.27
N SER A 177 17.25 15.68 26.34
CA SER A 177 16.35 16.12 27.42
C SER A 177 15.11 16.76 26.82
N SER A 178 13.92 16.34 27.28
CA SER A 178 12.65 16.91 26.86
C SER A 178 11.75 17.15 28.08
N PRO A 179 11.24 18.37 28.28
CA PRO A 179 10.33 18.67 29.40
C PRO A 179 8.97 17.98 29.24
N LYS A 180 8.68 17.39 28.08
CA LYS A 180 7.45 16.61 27.81
C LYS A 180 7.52 15.19 28.37
N LEU A 181 8.68 14.74 28.82
CA LEU A 181 8.92 13.37 29.26
C LEU A 181 9.07 13.31 30.77
N ASN A 182 8.51 12.26 31.37
CA ASN A 182 8.87 11.89 32.74
C ASN A 182 10.21 11.14 32.77
N ILE A 183 10.72 10.83 33.97
CA ILE A 183 12.03 10.21 34.16
C ILE A 183 12.15 8.88 33.40
N SER A 184 11.17 7.98 33.50
CA SER A 184 11.26 6.67 32.86
C SER A 184 11.18 6.74 31.33
N GLN A 185 10.40 7.68 30.79
CA GLN A 185 10.36 7.94 29.35
C GLN A 185 11.66 8.59 28.87
N GLN A 186 12.25 9.48 29.67
CA GLN A 186 13.52 10.13 29.38
C GLN A 186 14.67 9.11 29.32
N GLU A 187 14.70 8.16 30.26
CA GLU A 187 15.63 7.03 30.25
C GLU A 187 15.42 6.14 29.01
N ALA A 188 14.17 5.83 28.67
CA ALA A 188 13.84 5.03 27.48
C ALA A 188 14.32 5.71 26.18
N VAL A 189 14.12 7.02 26.03
CA VAL A 189 14.61 7.77 24.87
C VAL A 189 16.14 7.73 24.79
N ASN A 190 16.83 8.01 25.89
CA ASN A 190 18.30 7.99 25.89
C ASN A 190 18.87 6.58 25.63
N LYS A 191 18.18 5.53 26.09
CA LYS A 191 18.54 4.14 25.76
C LYS A 191 18.33 3.79 24.28
N ILE A 192 17.31 4.36 23.63
CA ILE A 192 17.13 4.23 22.18
C ILE A 192 18.28 4.92 21.44
N LEU A 193 18.63 6.15 21.82
CA LEU A 193 19.68 6.93 21.17
C LEU A 193 21.08 6.32 21.30
N SER A 194 21.33 5.57 22.36
CA SER A 194 22.59 4.85 22.53
C SER A 194 22.62 3.51 21.83
N ALA A 195 21.48 2.92 21.44
CA ALA A 195 21.46 1.60 20.83
C ALA A 195 22.06 1.60 19.41
N ASN A 196 22.97 0.65 19.14
CA ASN A 196 23.54 0.50 17.81
C ASN A 196 22.70 -0.39 16.89
N GLN A 197 22.03 -1.42 17.43
CA GLN A 197 21.27 -2.39 16.63
C GLN A 197 19.80 -2.49 17.04
N LEU A 198 19.52 -2.61 18.35
CA LEU A 198 18.16 -2.87 18.84
C LEU A 198 17.94 -2.26 20.22
N ALA A 199 16.83 -1.55 20.36
CA ALA A 199 16.25 -1.16 21.64
C ALA A 199 14.78 -1.56 21.66
N ILE A 200 14.33 -2.14 22.78
CA ILE A 200 12.93 -2.51 22.99
C ILE A 200 12.36 -1.62 24.09
N VAL A 201 11.33 -0.86 23.75
CA VAL A 201 10.56 -0.08 24.71
C VAL A 201 9.28 -0.82 25.05
N HIS A 202 9.19 -1.28 26.29
CA HIS A 202 7.95 -1.83 26.83
C HIS A 202 7.22 -0.74 27.60
N GLY A 203 5.92 -0.58 27.35
CA GLY A 203 5.05 0.25 28.16
C GLY A 203 3.65 -0.36 28.29
N PRO A 204 3.08 -0.46 29.49
CA PRO A 204 1.67 -0.81 29.68
C PRO A 204 0.70 0.16 28.98
N PRO A 205 -0.61 -0.17 28.90
CA PRO A 205 -1.62 0.77 28.43
C PRO A 205 -1.58 2.11 29.20
N GLY A 206 -1.71 3.23 28.49
CA GLY A 206 -1.74 4.56 29.10
C GLY A 206 -0.39 5.18 29.50
N THR A 207 0.74 4.48 29.41
CA THR A 207 2.06 5.00 29.89
C THR A 207 2.79 5.94 28.93
N GLY A 208 2.12 6.41 27.87
CA GLY A 208 2.72 7.37 26.92
C GLY A 208 3.81 6.76 26.02
N LYS A 209 3.72 5.48 25.67
CA LYS A 209 4.63 4.83 24.69
C LYS A 209 4.77 5.63 23.39
N THR A 210 3.64 6.06 22.81
CA THR A 210 3.63 6.84 21.58
C THR A 210 4.38 8.15 21.77
N THR A 211 4.16 8.86 22.88
CA THR A 211 4.90 10.09 23.22
C THR A 211 6.40 9.83 23.32
N THR A 212 6.79 8.73 23.95
CA THR A 212 8.19 8.31 24.11
C THR A 212 8.84 8.05 22.76
N LEU A 213 8.20 7.27 21.88
CA LEU A 213 8.70 6.95 20.54
C LEU A 213 8.79 8.20 19.66
N VAL A 214 7.81 9.10 19.72
CA VAL A 214 7.81 10.37 18.98
C VAL A 214 9.00 11.24 19.38
N GLN A 215 9.29 11.38 20.68
CA GLN A 215 10.47 12.13 21.14
C GLN A 215 11.77 11.43 20.74
N ALA A 216 11.83 10.09 20.78
CA ALA A 216 13.00 9.35 20.32
C ALA A 216 13.27 9.54 18.82
N ILE A 217 12.25 9.43 17.96
CA ILE A 217 12.37 9.66 16.52
C ILE A 217 12.81 11.10 16.25
N LYS A 218 12.23 12.07 16.95
CA LYS A 218 12.66 13.47 16.86
C LYS A 218 14.14 13.64 17.21
N ALA A 219 14.60 13.01 18.27
CA ALA A 219 16.00 13.07 18.68
C ALA A 219 16.93 12.38 17.67
N LEU A 220 16.57 11.19 17.19
CA LEU A 220 17.32 10.44 16.15
C LEU A 220 17.45 11.25 14.86
N SER A 221 16.36 11.90 14.41
CA SER A 221 16.36 12.69 13.17
C SER A 221 17.37 13.85 13.19
N LYS A 222 17.77 14.31 14.38
CA LYS A 222 18.72 15.41 14.56
C LYS A 222 20.18 14.95 14.69
N GLN A 223 20.43 13.69 15.04
CA GLN A 223 21.79 13.20 15.29
C GLN A 223 22.53 12.88 13.99
N ASP A 224 21.89 12.12 13.09
CA ASP A 224 22.61 11.49 11.97
C ASP A 224 22.14 11.97 10.59
N ASN A 225 21.24 12.95 10.51
CA ASN A 225 20.55 13.38 9.28
C ASN A 225 20.04 12.19 8.43
N GLN A 226 19.71 11.08 9.12
CA GLN A 226 19.30 9.84 8.51
C GLN A 226 17.78 9.82 8.28
N LYS A 227 17.39 9.14 7.21
CA LYS A 227 15.98 8.85 6.93
C LYS A 227 15.52 7.75 7.89
N ILE A 228 14.39 7.98 8.56
CA ILE A 228 13.83 7.04 9.54
C ILE A 228 12.57 6.41 8.94
N LEU A 229 12.59 5.09 8.75
CA LEU A 229 11.40 4.33 8.40
C LEU A 229 10.61 3.99 9.67
N VAL A 230 9.38 4.49 9.76
CA VAL A 230 8.46 4.22 10.88
C VAL A 230 7.36 3.29 10.38
N VAL A 231 7.22 2.12 11.00
CA VAL A 231 6.23 1.10 10.64
C VAL A 231 5.31 0.78 11.82
N ALA A 232 4.06 0.42 11.52
CA ALA A 232 3.11 -0.09 12.50
C ALA A 232 2.17 -1.11 11.85
N PRO A 233 1.62 -2.07 12.62
CA PRO A 233 0.79 -3.15 12.06
C PRO A 233 -0.61 -2.71 11.59
N SER A 234 -1.03 -1.47 11.88
CA SER A 234 -2.34 -0.96 11.42
C SER A 234 -2.23 0.47 10.87
N ASN A 235 -3.04 0.77 9.84
CA ASN A 235 -3.11 2.11 9.26
C ASN A 235 -3.45 3.17 10.30
N THR A 236 -4.37 2.90 11.24
CA THR A 236 -4.71 3.83 12.32
C THR A 236 -3.52 4.17 13.22
N ALA A 237 -2.63 3.21 13.47
CA ALA A 237 -1.41 3.46 14.25
C ALA A 237 -0.39 4.27 13.46
N VAL A 238 -0.24 4.00 12.15
CA VAL A 238 0.63 4.81 11.27
C VAL A 238 0.11 6.25 11.18
N ASP A 239 -1.21 6.44 11.04
CA ASP A 239 -1.83 7.75 10.98
C ASP A 239 -1.60 8.53 12.29
N LEU A 240 -1.78 7.90 13.45
CA LEU A 240 -1.49 8.52 14.75
C LEU A 240 -0.02 8.96 14.86
N LEU A 241 0.91 8.11 14.44
CA LEU A 241 2.34 8.44 14.45
C LEU A 241 2.65 9.58 13.48
N THR A 242 2.03 9.57 12.29
CA THR A 242 2.18 10.63 11.28
C THR A 242 1.76 11.98 11.84
N GLU A 243 0.58 12.07 12.47
CA GLU A 243 0.09 13.30 13.10
C GLU A 243 1.03 13.76 14.22
N LYS A 244 1.42 12.86 15.14
CA LYS A 244 2.27 13.21 16.28
C LYS A 244 3.68 13.65 15.88
N LEU A 245 4.26 13.03 14.86
CA LEU A 245 5.58 13.40 14.34
C LEU A 245 5.50 14.75 13.61
N SER A 246 4.45 14.98 12.81
CA SER A 246 4.21 16.26 12.15
C SER A 246 4.00 17.40 13.17
N GLU A 247 3.27 17.15 14.25
CA GLU A 247 3.10 18.09 15.38
C GLU A 247 4.41 18.48 16.06
N GLU A 248 5.42 17.60 16.03
CA GLU A 248 6.77 17.91 16.54
C GLU A 248 7.65 18.67 15.53
N GLY A 249 7.13 18.99 14.35
CA GLY A 249 7.80 19.74 13.28
C GLY A 249 8.67 18.90 12.36
N LEU A 250 8.47 17.58 12.32
CA LEU A 250 9.23 16.68 11.45
C LEU A 250 8.64 16.68 10.03
N ASN A 251 9.50 16.56 9.01
CA ASN A 251 9.06 16.30 7.64
C ASN A 251 8.67 14.82 7.49
N VAL A 252 7.38 14.52 7.55
CA VAL A 252 6.84 13.16 7.50
C VAL A 252 6.23 12.89 6.12
N ILE A 253 6.50 11.72 5.56
CA ILE A 253 5.83 11.21 4.35
C ILE A 253 5.07 9.93 4.70
N ARG A 254 3.75 9.98 4.61
CA ARG A 254 2.86 8.84 4.81
C ARG A 254 2.65 8.09 3.49
N VAL A 255 3.21 6.89 3.39
CA VAL A 255 3.05 6.02 2.22
C VAL A 255 1.81 5.15 2.38
N GLY A 256 0.93 5.10 1.37
CA GLY A 256 -0.33 4.36 1.36
C GLY A 256 -1.56 5.19 1.75
N ASN A 257 -2.75 4.61 1.63
CA ASN A 257 -4.01 5.31 1.91
C ASN A 257 -4.26 5.45 3.42
N PRO A 258 -4.45 6.67 3.97
CA PRO A 258 -4.77 6.87 5.38
C PRO A 258 -6.12 6.23 5.74
N ALA A 259 -6.22 5.70 6.96
CA ALA A 259 -7.49 5.18 7.49
C ALA A 259 -8.44 6.31 7.92
N ARG A 260 -7.88 7.49 8.24
CA ARG A 260 -8.63 8.67 8.65
C ARG A 260 -8.45 9.79 7.64
N VAL A 261 -9.53 10.51 7.36
CA VAL A 261 -9.51 11.72 6.55
C VAL A 261 -9.37 12.91 7.49
N SER A 262 -8.14 13.26 7.84
CA SER A 262 -7.80 14.55 8.47
C SER A 262 -6.96 15.36 7.49
N GLU A 263 -7.19 16.67 7.42
CA GLU A 263 -6.47 17.56 6.49
C GLU A 263 -4.94 17.43 6.69
N LYS A 264 -4.49 17.44 7.94
CA LYS A 264 -3.08 17.21 8.30
C LYS A 264 -2.53 15.89 7.76
N LEU A 265 -3.28 14.78 7.87
CA LEU A 265 -2.87 13.49 7.33
C LEU A 265 -2.79 13.51 5.82
N VAL A 266 -3.78 14.09 5.15
CA VAL A 266 -3.80 14.22 3.69
C VAL A 266 -2.57 14.96 3.21
N HIS A 267 -2.22 16.10 3.82
CA HIS A 267 -1.03 16.87 3.47
C HIS A 267 0.29 16.11 3.69
N ALA A 268 0.30 15.11 4.59
CA ALA A 268 1.45 14.28 4.85
C ALA A 268 1.56 13.07 3.89
N THR A 269 0.51 12.74 3.14
CA THR A 269 0.53 11.59 2.20
C THR A 269 1.49 11.80 1.04
N LEU A 270 2.09 10.69 0.57
CA LEU A 270 2.94 10.70 -0.62
C LEU A 270 2.17 11.27 -1.82
N ASP A 271 0.94 10.81 -2.05
CA ASP A 271 0.11 11.24 -3.18
C ASP A 271 -0.13 12.75 -3.18
N TYR A 272 -0.43 13.33 -2.01
CA TYR A 272 -0.60 14.78 -1.90
C TYR A 272 0.69 15.53 -2.18
N LYS A 273 1.82 15.09 -1.61
CA LYS A 273 3.13 15.75 -1.83
C LYS A 273 3.57 15.64 -3.28
N MET A 274 3.30 14.52 -3.95
CA MET A 274 3.50 14.37 -5.39
C MET A 274 2.60 15.33 -6.19
N ALA A 275 1.34 15.50 -5.78
CA ALA A 275 0.40 16.38 -6.45
C ALA A 275 0.81 17.86 -6.41
N GLU A 276 1.46 18.28 -5.32
CA GLU A 276 2.02 19.63 -5.13
C GLU A 276 3.37 19.84 -5.81
N HIS A 277 4.06 18.79 -6.25
CA HIS A 277 5.37 18.91 -6.87
C HIS A 277 5.30 19.70 -8.19
N PRO A 278 6.24 20.63 -8.48
CA PRO A 278 6.19 21.47 -9.68
C PRO A 278 6.09 20.70 -11.00
N GLU A 279 6.77 19.54 -11.09
CA GLU A 279 6.76 18.67 -12.26
C GLU A 279 5.44 17.91 -12.44
N MET A 280 4.52 17.93 -11.46
CA MET A 280 3.22 17.29 -11.65
C MET A 280 2.39 17.95 -12.76
N LYS A 281 2.69 19.21 -13.10
CA LYS A 281 2.06 19.90 -14.24
C LYS A 281 2.39 19.24 -15.58
N SER A 282 3.64 18.84 -15.81
CA SER A 282 4.03 18.15 -17.05
C SER A 282 3.41 16.76 -17.09
N ILE A 283 3.38 16.04 -15.96
CA ILE A 283 2.71 14.74 -15.86
C ILE A 283 1.22 14.84 -16.20
N LYS A 284 0.52 15.88 -15.72
CA LYS A 284 -0.89 16.11 -16.08
C LYS A 284 -1.08 16.34 -17.59
N ALA A 285 -0.17 17.06 -18.23
CA ALA A 285 -0.19 17.27 -19.68
C ALA A 285 0.05 15.96 -20.45
N LEU A 286 1.04 15.17 -20.05
CA LEU A 286 1.32 13.84 -20.61
C LEU A 286 0.13 12.90 -20.44
N LYS A 287 -0.52 12.87 -19.25
CA LYS A 287 -1.74 12.08 -19.01
C LYS A 287 -2.87 12.47 -19.96
N LYS A 288 -3.06 13.76 -20.22
CA LYS A 288 -4.05 14.25 -21.19
C LYS A 288 -3.72 13.78 -22.60
N GLN A 289 -2.46 13.92 -23.03
CA GLN A 289 -2.00 13.49 -24.35
C GLN A 289 -2.16 11.97 -24.56
N ALA A 290 -1.77 11.15 -23.57
CA ALA A 290 -1.98 9.71 -23.62
C ALA A 290 -3.47 9.34 -23.78
N ASN A 291 -4.35 10.06 -23.08
CA ASN A 291 -5.80 9.84 -23.19
C ASN A 291 -6.35 10.24 -24.57
N GLU A 292 -5.82 11.28 -25.20
CA GLU A 292 -6.19 11.68 -26.57
C GLU A 292 -5.83 10.59 -27.58
N TYR A 293 -4.62 10.02 -27.50
CA TYR A 293 -4.23 8.87 -28.34
C TYR A 293 -5.13 7.66 -28.14
N LYS A 294 -5.52 7.33 -26.89
CA LYS A 294 -6.50 6.27 -26.62
C LYS A 294 -7.86 6.57 -27.22
N ASN A 295 -8.39 7.78 -27.03
CA ASN A 295 -9.68 8.17 -27.59
C ASN A 295 -9.69 8.08 -29.12
N MET A 296 -8.57 8.41 -29.78
CA MET A 296 -8.40 8.18 -31.21
C MET A 296 -8.38 6.69 -31.55
N ALA A 297 -7.64 5.87 -30.78
CA ALA A 297 -7.59 4.42 -30.98
C ALA A 297 -8.96 3.74 -30.83
N HIS A 298 -9.79 4.18 -29.88
CA HIS A 298 -11.14 3.65 -29.66
C HIS A 298 -12.15 4.04 -30.75
N LYS A 299 -11.88 5.09 -31.56
CA LYS A 299 -12.72 5.42 -32.72
C LYS A 299 -12.64 4.36 -33.83
N TYR A 300 -11.55 3.60 -33.89
CA TYR A 300 -11.38 2.49 -34.83
C TYR A 300 -12.02 1.22 -34.27
N LYS A 301 -13.16 0.79 -34.86
CA LYS A 301 -13.88 -0.43 -34.43
C LYS A 301 -13.09 -1.71 -34.80
N ARG A 302 -13.27 -2.78 -34.01
CA ARG A 302 -12.61 -4.10 -34.18
C ARG A 302 -12.87 -4.79 -35.55
N SER A 303 -13.86 -4.36 -36.33
CA SER A 303 -14.34 -5.04 -37.55
C SER A 303 -13.86 -4.45 -38.89
N PHE A 304 -12.62 -3.95 -38.97
CA PHE A 304 -12.11 -3.40 -40.23
C PHE A 304 -10.66 -3.83 -40.54
N GLY A 305 -10.25 -3.57 -41.79
CA GLY A 305 -9.12 -4.18 -42.48
C GLY A 305 -7.73 -3.96 -41.86
N LYS A 306 -6.71 -4.59 -42.43
CA LYS A 306 -5.32 -4.62 -41.91
C LYS A 306 -4.78 -3.22 -41.57
N ALA A 307 -4.98 -2.23 -42.45
CA ALA A 307 -4.48 -0.87 -42.25
C ALA A 307 -5.05 -0.16 -41.01
N GLU A 308 -6.34 -0.34 -40.73
CA GLU A 308 -6.99 0.28 -39.56
C GLU A 308 -6.56 -0.42 -38.26
N ARG A 309 -6.30 -1.73 -38.30
CA ARG A 309 -5.71 -2.45 -37.16
C ARG A 309 -4.30 -1.96 -36.86
N ASP A 310 -3.47 -1.78 -37.88
CA ASP A 310 -2.11 -1.29 -37.74
C ASP A 310 -2.10 0.15 -37.21
N GLN A 311 -3.02 1.01 -37.69
CA GLN A 311 -3.18 2.37 -37.18
C GLN A 311 -3.65 2.42 -35.72
N ARG A 312 -4.62 1.57 -35.37
CA ARG A 312 -5.08 1.41 -33.98
C ARG A 312 -3.95 0.96 -33.06
N LYS A 313 -3.15 -0.02 -33.51
CA LYS A 313 -1.98 -0.50 -32.77
C LYS A 313 -0.97 0.62 -32.54
N ALA A 314 -0.63 1.38 -33.59
CA ALA A 314 0.30 2.51 -33.48
C ALA A 314 -0.17 3.58 -32.48
N LEU A 315 -1.46 3.90 -32.45
CA LEU A 315 -2.03 4.85 -31.48
C LEU A 315 -1.92 4.34 -30.03
N PHE A 316 -2.14 3.05 -29.81
CA PHE A 316 -1.89 2.44 -28.49
C PHE A 316 -0.40 2.44 -28.15
N ASP A 317 0.48 2.09 -29.08
CA ASP A 317 1.94 2.07 -28.84
C ASP A 317 2.46 3.45 -28.40
N GLU A 318 1.97 4.54 -29.03
CA GLU A 318 2.26 5.92 -28.60
C GLU A 318 1.70 6.23 -27.20
N ALA A 319 0.47 5.83 -26.90
CA ALA A 319 -0.09 6.00 -25.56
C ALA A 319 0.72 5.27 -24.49
N HIS A 320 1.20 4.05 -24.76
CA HIS A 320 2.05 3.27 -23.84
C HIS A 320 3.44 3.90 -23.68
N LYS A 321 4.00 4.48 -24.74
CA LYS A 321 5.29 5.21 -24.67
C LYS A 321 5.18 6.41 -23.73
N ILE A 322 4.11 7.21 -23.87
CA ILE A 322 3.83 8.32 -22.94
C ILE A 322 3.57 7.79 -21.52
N GLY A 323 2.91 6.64 -21.39
CA GLY A 323 2.71 5.97 -20.10
C GLY A 323 4.02 5.67 -19.36
N ARG A 324 5.05 5.18 -20.07
CA ARG A 324 6.38 4.94 -19.49
C ARG A 324 7.11 6.23 -19.12
N GLU A 325 6.93 7.30 -19.89
CA GLU A 325 7.49 8.61 -19.56
C GLU A 325 6.86 9.17 -18.27
N ILE A 326 5.54 9.06 -18.13
CA ILE A 326 4.82 9.42 -16.91
C ILE A 326 5.36 8.63 -15.71
N GLU A 327 5.58 7.33 -15.85
CA GLU A 327 6.10 6.48 -14.78
C GLU A 327 7.49 6.92 -14.33
N ASN A 328 8.40 7.19 -15.26
CA ASN A 328 9.74 7.69 -14.95
C ASN A 328 9.69 9.05 -14.24
N SER A 329 8.83 9.96 -14.69
CA SER A 329 8.63 11.26 -14.02
C SER A 329 8.02 11.10 -12.63
N GLU A 330 7.04 10.22 -12.44
CA GLU A 330 6.47 9.93 -11.12
C GLU A 330 7.54 9.33 -10.17
N GLN A 331 8.39 8.44 -10.67
CA GLN A 331 9.51 7.89 -9.89
C GLN A 331 10.52 8.96 -9.48
N TYR A 332 10.89 9.85 -10.40
CA TYR A 332 11.77 10.97 -10.11
C TYR A 332 11.20 11.89 -9.01
N ILE A 333 9.90 12.20 -9.07
CA ILE A 333 9.24 12.99 -8.01
C ILE A 333 9.28 12.25 -6.68
N MET A 334 9.00 10.94 -6.66
CA MET A 334 9.07 10.15 -5.42
C MET A 334 10.49 10.17 -4.82
N ASP A 335 11.52 9.98 -5.65
CA ASP A 335 12.91 10.02 -5.21
C ASP A 335 13.31 11.41 -4.69
N ASN A 336 12.83 12.48 -5.34
CA ASN A 336 13.02 13.86 -4.89
C ASN A 336 12.38 14.09 -3.52
N LEU A 337 11.14 13.65 -3.32
CA LEU A 337 10.42 13.82 -2.06
C LEU A 337 11.08 13.06 -0.90
N PHE A 338 11.68 11.91 -1.19
CA PHE A 338 12.37 11.13 -0.16
C PHE A 338 13.75 11.68 0.20
N ASN A 339 14.35 12.59 -0.59
CA ASN A 339 15.68 13.15 -0.37
C ASN A 339 15.67 14.44 0.46
#